data_AF-A0A7W1IU13-F1
#
_entry.id   AF-A0A7W1IU13-F1
#
_cell.length_a   1.000
_cell.length_b   1.000
_cell.length_c   1.000
_cell.angle_alpha   90.00
_cell.angle_beta   90.00
_cell.angle_gamma   90.00
#
_symmetry.space_group_name_H-M   'P 1'
#
loop_
_entity.id
_entity.type
_entity.pdbx_description
1 polymer ?
#
loop_
_entity_poly.entity_id
_entity_poly.type
_entity_poly.pdbx_seq_one_letter_code
_entity_poly.pdbx_strand_id
1 'polypeptide(L)' 'MMVRAGDTLWSIARRSEPGSDPRAVMDAIAAANGVRGGDLLAGQRLLLPAS' A
#
# COMPACT_ATOMS: atom_id res chain seq x y z
N MET A 1 3.34 -7.64 2.80
CA MET A 1 4.30 -6.67 3.40
C MET A 1 3.78 -6.25 4.78
N MET A 2 4.66 -5.85 5.71
CA MET A 2 4.26 -5.30 7.02
C MET A 2 4.47 -3.78 7.03
N VAL A 3 3.45 -3.03 7.45
CA VAL A 3 3.50 -1.57 7.57
C VAL A 3 4.39 -1.19 8.75
N ARG A 4 5.29 -0.23 8.56
CA ARG A 4 6.12 0.33 9.64
C ARG A 4 5.60 1.69 10.07
N ALA A 5 5.99 2.13 11.26
CA ALA A 5 5.70 3.50 11.70
C ALA A 5 6.29 4.50 10.70
N GLY A 6 5.46 5.42 10.20
CA GLY A 6 5.83 6.39 9.16
C GLY A 6 5.68 5.89 7.72
N ASP A 7 5.31 4.62 7.49
CA ASP A 7 4.89 4.18 6.17
C ASP A 7 3.52 4.80 5.81
N THR A 8 3.37 5.14 4.55
CA THR A 8 2.12 5.59 3.96
C THR A 8 1.80 4.69 2.78
N LEU A 9 0.52 4.60 2.40
CA LEU A 9 0.12 3.86 1.19
C LEU A 9 0.91 4.31 -0.03
N TRP A 10 1.23 5.61 -0.11
CA TRP A 10 2.09 6.21 -1.14
C TRP A 10 3.53 5.68 -1.11
N SER A 11 4.18 5.68 0.06
CA SER A 11 5.57 5.20 0.17
C SER A 11 5.67 3.69 -0.08
N ILE A 12 4.64 2.94 0.30
CA ILE A 12 4.54 1.50 0.03
C ILE A 12 4.34 1.25 -1.47
N ALA A 13 3.37 1.93 -2.10
CA ALA A 13 3.09 1.80 -3.53
C ALA A 13 4.32 2.08 -4.39
N ARG A 14 5.04 3.18 -4.11
CA ARG A 14 6.30 3.52 -4.80
C ARG A 14 7.40 2.48 -4.63
N ARG A 15 7.38 1.72 -3.54
CA ARG A 15 8.40 0.73 -3.20
C ARG A 15 8.05 -0.65 -3.77
N SER A 16 6.77 -0.99 -3.83
CA SER A 16 6.29 -2.25 -4.42
C SER A 16 6.33 -2.20 -5.93
N GLU A 17 5.91 -1.09 -6.52
CA GLU A 17 5.79 -0.91 -7.98
C GLU A 17 6.40 0.43 -8.42
N PRO A 18 7.73 0.56 -8.44
CA PRO A 18 8.43 1.81 -8.76
C PRO A 18 8.22 2.29 -10.21
N GLY A 19 7.72 1.44 -11.10
CA GLY A 19 7.45 1.76 -12.50
C GLY A 19 5.99 2.13 -12.82
N SER A 20 5.07 1.94 -11.87
CA SER A 20 3.64 2.19 -12.06
C SER A 20 3.21 3.51 -11.41
N ASP A 21 2.04 4.03 -11.80
CA ASP A 21 1.45 5.17 -11.10
C ASP A 21 1.15 4.80 -9.63
N PRO A 22 1.77 5.49 -8.66
CA PRO A 22 1.54 5.21 -7.24
C PRO A 22 0.07 5.29 -6.84
N ARG A 23 -0.75 6.12 -7.51
CA ARG A 23 -2.19 6.22 -7.22
C ARG A 23 -2.94 4.93 -7.59
N ALA A 24 -2.68 4.41 -8.79
CA ALA A 24 -3.30 3.15 -9.23
C ALA A 24 -2.90 1.98 -8.33
N VAL A 25 -1.62 1.94 -7.91
CA VAL A 25 -1.11 0.92 -7.00
C VAL A 25 -1.71 1.08 -5.60
N MET A 26 -1.87 2.31 -5.11
CA MET A 26 -2.57 2.58 -3.84
C MET A 26 -4.01 2.08 -3.88
N ASP A 27 -4.75 2.34 -4.94
CA ASP A 27 -6.13 1.88 -5.11
C ASP A 27 -6.21 0.35 -5.15
N ALA A 28 -5.27 -0.29 -5.83
CA ALA A 28 -5.16 -1.76 -5.86
C ALA A 28 -4.86 -2.35 -4.47
N ILE A 29 -3.91 -1.76 -3.72
CA ILE A 29 -3.60 -2.17 -2.35
C ILE A 29 -4.82 -1.94 -1.44
N ALA A 30 -5.48 -0.79 -1.56
CA ALA A 30 -6.68 -0.44 -0.79
C ALA A 30 -7.81 -1.45 -1.05
N ALA A 31 -8.09 -1.76 -2.31
CA ALA A 31 -9.07 -2.75 -2.71
C ALA A 31 -8.72 -4.16 -2.21
N ALA A 32 -7.46 -4.57 -2.34
CA ALA A 32 -7.00 -5.89 -1.91
C ALA A 32 -7.06 -6.10 -0.38
N ASN A 33 -6.96 -5.02 0.41
CA ASN A 33 -6.94 -5.10 1.87
C ASN A 33 -8.21 -4.56 2.54
N GLY A 34 -9.16 -4.02 1.77
CA GLY A 34 -10.36 -3.37 2.31
C GLY A 34 -10.05 -2.14 3.17
N VAL A 35 -8.91 -1.49 2.96
CA VAL A 35 -8.49 -0.31 3.71
C VAL A 35 -8.75 0.95 2.90
N ARG A 36 -9.23 2.02 3.54
CA ARG A 36 -9.27 3.35 2.92
C ARG A 36 -7.89 4.00 3.04
N GLY A 37 -7.56 4.84 2.06
CA GLY A 37 -6.22 5.38 1.80
C GLY A 37 -5.44 6.01 2.96
N GLY A 38 -6.09 6.29 4.09
CA GLY A 38 -5.49 6.93 5.28
C GLY A 38 -5.33 6.02 6.51
N ASP A 39 -5.93 4.83 6.56
CA ASP A 39 -6.06 4.06 7.80
C ASP A 39 -5.01 2.94 7.92
N LEU A 40 -3.76 3.22 7.53
CA LEU A 40 -2.68 2.24 7.74
C LEU A 40 -2.25 2.22 9.21
N LEU A 41 -2.35 1.05 9.84
CA LEU A 41 -1.82 0.83 11.18
C LEU A 41 -0.42 0.22 11.10
N ALA A 42 0.51 0.74 11.91
CA ALA A 42 1.84 0.14 12.04
C ALA A 42 1.70 -1.32 12.53
N GLY A 43 2.44 -2.22 11.90
CA GLY A 43 2.37 -3.66 12.14
C GLY A 43 1.26 -4.38 11.38
N GLN A 44 0.40 -3.66 10.64
CA GLN A 44 -0.60 -4.26 9.76
C GLN A 44 0.06 -5.02 8.61
N ARG A 45 -0.50 -6.17 8.26
CA ARG A 45 -0.07 -6.95 7.10
C ARG A 45 -0.89 -6.50 5.89
N LEU A 46 -0.21 -5.94 4.89
CA LEU A 46 -0.79 -5.59 3.60
C LEU A 46 -0.50 -6.67 2.56
N LEU A 47 -1.55 -7.09 1.86
CA LEU A 47 -1.48 -7.76 0.58
C LEU A 47 -1.07 -6.73 -0.47
N LEU A 48 -0.01 -7.04 -1.21
CA LEU A 48 0.38 -6.25 -2.36
C LEU A 48 -0.24 -6.92 -3.60
N PRO A 49 -0.72 -6.16 -4.58
CA PRO A 49 -1.12 -6.73 -5.86
C PRO A 49 0.09 -7.47 -6.45
N ALA A 50 -0.13 -8.71 -6.90
CA ALA A 50 0.80 -9.38 -7.77
C ALA A 50 0.52 -8.84 -9.17
N SER A 51 1.48 -8.11 -9.73
CA SER A 51 1.41 -7.59 -11.10
C SER A 51 1.30 -8.71 -12.13
#